data_AF-A0A7Z9ZXJ7-F1
#
_entry.id   AF-A0A7Z9ZXJ7-F1
#
_cell.length_a   1.000
_cell.length_b   1.000
_cell.length_c   1.000
_cell.angle_alpha   90.00
_cell.angle_beta   90.00
_cell.angle_gamma   90.00
#
_symmetry.space_group_name_H-M   'P 1'
#
loop_
_entity.id
_entity.type
_entity.pdbx_description
1 polymer ?
#
loop_
_entity_poly.entity_id
_entity_poly.type
_entity_poly.pdbx_seq_one_letter_code
_entity_poly.pdbx_strand_id
1 'polypeptide(L)'
;AHMLTLRRPGPLPEGIKEGLKELVEAVIRTVDAYVEVVERLTHVAKFSFRHRDIREALRAIPKVEELEHETDVIGMRLGRLVFAAEEELGPVGVYHLSELIKVIGEIADSAARAADRLRTMLTRR
;
A
#
# COMPACT_ATOMS: atom_id res chain seq x y z
N ALA A 1 2.62 -13.64 -11.03
CA ALA A 1 2.03 -12.76 -12.07
C ALA A 1 1.85 -13.42 -13.45
N HIS A 2 2.53 -14.52 -13.81
CA HIS A 2 2.38 -15.15 -15.15
C HIS A 2 0.95 -15.62 -15.50
N MET A 3 0.09 -15.88 -14.52
CA MET A 3 -1.29 -16.28 -14.79
C MET A 3 -2.10 -15.20 -15.52
N LEU A 4 -1.83 -13.92 -15.26
CA LEU A 4 -2.51 -12.80 -15.91
C LEU A 4 -2.11 -12.63 -17.39
N THR A 5 -1.05 -13.30 -17.84
CA THR A 5 -0.61 -13.28 -19.25
C THR A 5 -1.13 -14.47 -20.05
N LEU A 6 -1.74 -15.48 -19.41
CA LEU A 6 -2.25 -16.69 -20.07
C LEU A 6 -3.52 -16.43 -20.88
N ARG A 7 -4.25 -15.36 -20.55
CA ARG A 7 -5.45 -14.93 -21.25
C ARG A 7 -5.38 -13.42 -21.41
N ARG A 8 -5.48 -12.93 -22.65
CA ARG A 8 -5.67 -11.48 -22.85
C ARG A 8 -7.00 -11.10 -22.19
N PRO A 9 -7.01 -10.13 -21.26
CA PRO A 9 -8.28 -9.61 -20.78
C PRO A 9 -9.05 -9.05 -21.98
N GLY A 10 -10.38 -9.21 -21.95
CA GLY A 10 -11.25 -8.42 -22.80
C GLY A 10 -11.10 -6.93 -22.49
N PRO A 11 -11.86 -6.05 -23.16
CA PRO A 11 -11.86 -4.64 -22.81
C PRO A 11 -12.23 -4.47 -21.33
N LEU A 12 -11.29 -4.01 -20.51
CA LEU A 12 -11.55 -3.70 -19.11
C LEU A 12 -12.45 -2.46 -19.03
N PRO A 13 -13.50 -2.45 -18.19
CA PRO A 13 -14.28 -1.25 -17.91
C PRO A 13 -13.38 -0.10 -17.45
N GLU A 14 -13.63 1.11 -17.93
CA GLU A 14 -12.70 2.24 -17.70
C GLU A 14 -12.58 2.60 -16.22
N GLY A 15 -13.68 2.54 -15.45
CA GLY A 15 -13.64 2.79 -14.01
C GLY A 15 -12.78 1.79 -13.22
N ILE A 16 -12.62 0.56 -13.71
CA ILE A 16 -11.70 -0.42 -13.10
C ILE A 16 -10.25 -0.07 -13.43
N LYS A 17 -9.96 0.38 -14.65
CA LYS A 17 -8.60 0.84 -15.02
C LYS A 17 -8.18 2.06 -14.20
N GLU A 18 -9.07 3.03 -14.07
CA GLU A 18 -8.83 4.23 -13.27
C GLU A 18 -8.61 3.88 -11.80
N GLY A 19 -9.47 3.04 -11.22
CA GLY A 19 -9.29 2.61 -9.83
C GLY A 19 -8.00 1.79 -9.61
N LEU A 20 -7.56 0.98 -10.58
CA LEU A 20 -6.27 0.29 -10.49
C LEU A 20 -5.09 1.27 -10.46
N LYS A 21 -5.12 2.31 -11.30
CA LYS A 21 -4.09 3.37 -11.29
C LYS A 21 -4.09 4.10 -9.95
N GLU A 22 -5.28 4.48 -9.48
CA GLU A 22 -5.46 5.15 -8.20
C GLU A 22 -4.92 4.32 -7.02
N LEU A 23 -5.18 3.01 -7.01
CA LEU A 23 -4.64 2.10 -6.00
C LEU A 23 -3.11 2.03 -6.04
N VAL A 24 -2.52 1.93 -7.23
CA VAL A 24 -1.06 1.92 -7.40
C VAL A 24 -0.45 3.23 -6.92
N GLU A 25 -1.04 4.37 -7.26
CA GLU A 25 -0.59 5.69 -6.80
C GLU A 25 -0.69 5.83 -5.27
N ALA A 26 -1.75 5.31 -4.65
CA ALA A 26 -1.88 5.28 -3.19
C ALA A 26 -0.81 4.40 -2.52
N VAL A 27 -0.54 3.22 -3.06
CA VAL A 27 0.54 2.34 -2.58
C VAL A 27 1.90 3.03 -2.69
N ILE A 28 2.20 3.70 -3.81
CA ILE A 28 3.45 4.44 -3.99
C ILE A 28 3.60 5.51 -2.91
N ARG A 29 2.56 6.31 -2.65
CA ARG A 29 2.57 7.31 -1.57
C ARG A 29 2.87 6.69 -0.19
N THR A 30 2.28 5.54 0.12
CA THR A 30 2.54 4.82 1.37
C THR A 30 3.99 4.36 1.48
N VAL A 31 4.55 3.83 0.39
CA VAL A 31 5.95 3.39 0.33
C VAL A 31 6.91 4.58 0.47
N ASP A 32 6.64 5.70 -0.21
CA ASP A 32 7.46 6.91 -0.11
C ASP A 32 7.48 7.46 1.32
N ALA A 33 6.33 7.50 2.00
CA ALA A 33 6.26 7.88 3.40
C ALA A 33 7.06 6.94 4.31
N TYR A 34 7.07 5.63 4.02
CA TYR A 34 7.91 4.68 4.73
C TYR A 34 9.41 4.91 4.48
N VAL A 35 9.82 5.25 3.25
CA VAL A 35 11.21 5.61 2.93
C VAL A 35 11.65 6.81 3.77
N GLU A 36 10.81 7.86 3.88
CA GLU A 36 11.12 9.01 4.74
C GLU A 36 11.33 8.62 6.22
N VAL A 37 10.52 7.69 6.74
CA VAL A 37 10.70 7.16 8.10
C VAL A 37 12.07 6.50 8.23
N VAL A 38 12.45 5.64 7.28
CA VAL A 38 13.74 4.94 7.26
C VAL A 38 14.91 5.92 7.19
N GLU A 39 14.82 6.97 6.38
CA GLU A 39 15.85 8.00 6.25
C GLU A 39 16.07 8.75 7.57
N ARG A 40 14.99 9.22 8.21
CA ARG A 40 15.05 9.92 9.50
C ARG A 40 15.67 9.04 10.58
N LEU A 41 15.27 7.78 10.62
CA LEU A 41 15.79 6.81 11.60
C LEU A 41 17.26 6.45 11.35
N THR A 42 17.66 6.33 10.09
CA THR A 42 19.06 6.11 9.72
C THR A 42 19.92 7.29 10.13
N HIS A 43 19.41 8.52 10.00
CA HIS A 43 20.09 9.73 10.46
C HIS A 43 20.27 9.74 11.99
N VAL A 44 19.22 9.43 12.74
CA VAL A 44 19.28 9.26 14.22
C VAL A 44 20.35 8.23 14.58
N ALA A 45 20.31 7.03 13.99
CA ALA A 45 21.24 5.95 14.32
C ALA A 45 22.72 6.30 14.04
N LYS A 46 22.99 7.10 13.00
CA LYS A 46 24.36 7.48 12.60
C LYS A 46 24.91 8.70 13.33
N PHE A 47 24.06 9.70 13.60
CA PHE A 47 24.53 11.04 13.98
C PHE A 47 23.95 11.56 15.30
N SER A 48 22.85 11.00 15.82
CA SER A 48 22.20 11.56 17.01
C SER A 48 21.40 10.56 17.83
N PHE A 49 21.80 10.38 19.10
CA PHE A 49 20.98 9.71 20.11
C PHE A 49 20.20 10.69 20.99
N ARG A 50 19.98 11.92 20.53
CA ARG A 50 19.18 12.89 21.29
C ARG A 50 17.71 12.47 21.26
N HIS A 51 17.07 12.47 22.43
CA HIS A 51 15.64 12.15 22.56
C HIS A 51 14.73 12.99 21.65
N ARG A 52 15.12 14.21 21.30
CA ARG A 52 14.36 15.08 20.38
C ARG A 52 14.29 14.48 18.98
N ASP A 53 15.40 13.98 18.46
CA ASP A 53 15.50 13.53 17.06
C ASP A 53 14.83 12.16 16.90
N ILE A 54 14.90 11.31 17.93
CA ILE A 54 14.11 10.05 18.01
C ILE A 54 12.61 10.37 17.96
N ARG A 55 12.13 11.35 18.74
CA ARG A 55 10.71 11.74 18.72
C ARG A 55 10.26 12.27 17.36
N GLU A 56 11.12 13.02 16.68
CA GLU A 56 10.82 13.56 15.35
C GLU A 56 10.71 12.46 14.29
N ALA A 57 11.59 11.44 14.35
CA ALA A 57 11.49 10.28 13.47
C ALA A 57 10.22 9.46 13.75
N LEU A 58 9.86 9.24 15.02
CA LEU A 58 8.63 8.53 15.39
C LEU A 58 7.35 9.25 14.92
N ARG A 59 7.37 10.58 14.79
CA ARG A 59 6.21 11.36 14.30
C ARG A 59 5.89 11.16 12.83
N ALA A 60 6.81 10.59 12.05
CA ALA A 60 6.55 10.27 10.64
C ALA A 60 5.75 8.97 10.47
N ILE A 61 5.78 8.06 11.46
CA ILE A 61 5.14 6.74 11.38
C ILE A 61 3.61 6.81 11.24
N PRO A 62 2.88 7.66 11.99
CA PRO A 62 1.44 7.79 11.82
C PRO A 62 1.01 8.16 10.39
N LYS A 63 1.87 8.84 9.63
CA LYS A 63 1.55 9.17 8.23
C LYS A 63 1.54 7.93 7.34
N VAL A 64 2.41 6.96 7.61
CA VAL A 64 2.42 5.67 6.89
C VAL A 64 1.13 4.89 7.20
N GLU A 65 0.73 4.84 8.48
CA GLU A 65 -0.52 4.19 8.91
C GLU A 65 -1.77 4.86 8.27
N GLU A 66 -1.79 6.19 8.16
CA GLU A 66 -2.87 6.93 7.50
C GLU A 66 -2.97 6.61 5.99
N LEU A 67 -1.83 6.58 5.29
CA LEU A 67 -1.79 6.31 3.84
C LEU A 67 -2.07 4.84 3.51
N GLU A 68 -1.67 3.92 4.39
CA GLU A 68 -2.04 2.51 4.28
C GLU A 68 -3.55 2.32 4.44
N HIS A 69 -4.18 2.99 5.42
CA HIS A 69 -5.63 2.98 5.56
C HIS A 69 -6.35 3.56 4.33
N GLU A 70 -5.82 4.64 3.75
CA GLU A 70 -6.32 5.21 2.49
C GLU A 70 -6.25 4.17 1.35
N THR A 71 -5.14 3.43 1.27
CA THR A 71 -4.93 2.36 0.28
C THR A 71 -5.99 1.26 0.43
N ASP A 72 -6.29 0.83 1.67
CA ASP A 72 -7.33 -0.15 1.95
C ASP A 72 -8.72 0.32 1.52
N VAL A 73 -9.06 1.59 1.80
CA VAL A 73 -10.34 2.18 1.40
C VAL A 73 -10.49 2.21 -0.13
N ILE A 74 -9.42 2.60 -0.84
CA ILE A 74 -9.38 2.60 -2.32
C ILE A 74 -9.52 1.16 -2.84
N GLY A 75 -8.78 0.21 -2.27
CA GLY A 75 -8.84 -1.20 -2.63
C GLY A 75 -10.24 -1.79 -2.45
N MET A 76 -10.91 -1.48 -1.34
CA MET A 76 -12.27 -1.94 -1.08
C MET A 76 -13.29 -1.33 -2.07
N ARG A 77 -13.14 -0.05 -2.41
CA ARG A 77 -13.99 0.61 -3.42
C ARG A 77 -13.79 -0.01 -4.80
N LEU A 78 -12.54 -0.22 -5.21
CA LEU A 78 -12.23 -0.87 -6.46
C LEU A 78 -12.75 -2.32 -6.50
N GLY A 79 -12.63 -3.07 -5.40
CA GLY A 79 -13.22 -4.40 -5.27
C GLY A 79 -14.72 -4.39 -5.56
N ARG A 80 -15.48 -3.45 -4.96
CA ARG A 80 -16.91 -3.30 -5.26
C ARG A 80 -17.20 -3.06 -6.74
N LEU A 81 -16.39 -2.24 -7.42
CA LEU A 81 -16.52 -2.01 -8.87
C LEU A 81 -16.25 -3.26 -9.69
N VAL A 82 -15.23 -4.05 -9.32
CA VAL A 82 -14.90 -5.31 -9.99
C VAL A 82 -16.04 -6.33 -9.84
N PHE A 83 -16.58 -6.51 -8.64
CA PHE A 83 -17.70 -7.43 -8.41
C PHE A 83 -18.98 -6.99 -9.12
N ALA A 84 -19.26 -5.68 -9.17
CA ALA A 84 -20.42 -5.16 -9.90
C ALA A 84 -20.34 -5.38 -11.41
N ALA A 85 -19.13 -5.56 -11.97
CA ALA A 85 -18.90 -5.80 -13.39
C ALA A 85 -18.77 -7.30 -13.75
N GLU A 86 -19.27 -8.22 -12.90
CA GLU A 86 -19.15 -9.67 -13.14
C GLU A 86 -19.73 -10.11 -14.49
N GLU A 87 -20.85 -9.54 -14.93
CA GLU A 87 -21.46 -9.89 -16.23
C GLU A 87 -20.53 -9.59 -17.42
N GLU A 88 -19.72 -8.53 -17.34
CA GLU A 88 -18.78 -8.11 -18.38
C GLU A 88 -17.44 -8.85 -18.28
N LEU A 89 -16.97 -9.11 -17.05
CA LEU A 89 -15.64 -9.68 -16.78
C LEU A 89 -15.64 -11.22 -16.75
N GLY A 90 -16.79 -11.81 -16.42
CA GLY A 90 -16.92 -13.19 -15.99
C GLY A 90 -16.24 -13.49 -14.66
N PRO A 91 -16.55 -14.65 -14.05
CA PRO A 91 -16.09 -15.00 -12.70
C PRO A 91 -14.56 -15.11 -12.59
N VAL A 92 -13.90 -15.59 -13.65
CA VAL A 92 -12.43 -15.69 -13.71
C VAL A 92 -11.78 -14.30 -13.77
N GLY A 93 -12.40 -13.35 -14.46
CA GLY A 93 -11.92 -11.97 -14.53
C GLY A 93 -12.04 -11.27 -13.18
N VAL A 94 -13.20 -11.41 -12.53
CA VAL A 94 -13.45 -10.90 -11.16
C VAL A 94 -12.42 -11.47 -10.18
N TYR A 95 -12.20 -12.79 -10.20
CA TYR A 95 -11.23 -13.44 -9.33
C TYR A 95 -9.81 -12.90 -9.54
N HIS A 96 -9.34 -12.85 -10.79
CA HIS A 96 -7.98 -12.38 -11.09
C HIS A 96 -7.75 -10.91 -10.74
N LEU A 97 -8.74 -10.04 -10.97
CA LEU A 97 -8.66 -8.64 -10.58
C LEU A 97 -8.71 -8.49 -9.05
N SER A 98 -9.52 -9.28 -8.35
CA SER A 98 -9.55 -9.27 -6.88
C SER A 98 -8.20 -9.67 -6.27
N GLU A 99 -7.57 -10.72 -6.81
CA GLU A 99 -6.22 -11.12 -6.40
C GLU A 99 -5.18 -10.05 -6.73
N LEU A 100 -5.29 -9.38 -7.88
CA LEU A 100 -4.39 -8.28 -8.24
C LEU A 100 -4.51 -7.11 -7.25
N ILE A 101 -5.75 -6.70 -6.92
CA ILE A 101 -6.01 -5.64 -5.94
C ILE A 101 -5.38 -5.99 -4.59
N LYS A 102 -5.58 -7.22 -4.13
CA LYS A 102 -5.02 -7.72 -2.88
C LYS A 102 -3.49 -7.68 -2.89
N VAL A 103 -2.84 -8.22 -3.92
CA VAL A 103 -1.37 -8.24 -4.02
C VAL A 103 -0.79 -6.82 -4.06
N ILE A 104 -1.46 -5.88 -4.73
CA ILE A 104 -1.04 -4.47 -4.73
C ILE A 104 -1.17 -3.87 -3.31
N GLY A 105 -2.30 -4.08 -2.63
CA GLY A 105 -2.52 -3.60 -1.26
C GLY A 105 -1.53 -4.16 -0.23
N GLU A 106 -1.13 -5.43 -0.38
CA GLU A 106 -0.14 -6.09 0.50
C GLU A 106 1.21 -5.36 0.55
N ILE A 107 1.54 -4.54 -0.46
CA ILE A 107 2.75 -3.71 -0.49
C ILE A 107 2.65 -2.58 0.55
N ALA A 108 1.52 -1.87 0.60
CA ALA A 108 1.29 -0.78 1.56
C ALA A 108 1.25 -1.30 3.00
N ASP A 109 0.53 -2.39 3.23
CA ASP A 109 0.47 -3.09 4.52
C ASP A 109 1.86 -3.57 4.98
N SER A 110 2.70 -4.07 4.05
CA SER A 110 4.08 -4.42 4.36
C SER A 110 4.93 -3.21 4.77
N ALA A 111 4.74 -2.05 4.13
CA ALA A 111 5.42 -0.81 4.50
C ALA A 111 5.00 -0.31 5.89
N ALA A 112 3.69 -0.31 6.19
CA ALA A 112 3.16 0.07 7.49
C ALA A 112 3.66 -0.84 8.62
N ARG A 113 3.63 -2.16 8.42
CA ARG A 113 4.19 -3.12 9.39
C ARG A 113 5.69 -2.93 9.61
N ALA A 114 6.43 -2.61 8.55
CA ALA A 114 7.85 -2.31 8.69
C ALA A 114 8.09 -1.03 9.50
N ALA A 115 7.28 0.01 9.29
CA ALA A 115 7.33 1.24 10.09
C ALA A 115 7.02 0.98 11.57
N ASP A 116 6.00 0.18 11.87
CA ASP A 116 5.64 -0.18 13.25
C ASP A 116 6.72 -1.00 13.97
N ARG A 117 7.41 -1.90 13.25
CA ARG A 117 8.57 -2.61 13.81
C ARG A 117 9.67 -1.62 14.21
N LEU A 118 9.93 -0.60 13.40
CA LEU A 118 10.89 0.45 13.72
C LEU A 118 10.47 1.26 14.96
N ARG A 119 9.18 1.61 15.07
CA ARG A 119 8.60 2.21 16.30
C ARG A 119 8.93 1.35 17.52
N THR A 120 8.60 0.07 17.45
CA THR A 120 8.79 -0.89 18.55
C THR A 120 10.26 -1.01 18.98
N MET A 121 11.20 -1.00 18.04
CA MET A 121 12.64 -1.04 18.34
C MET A 121 13.13 0.18 19.12
N LEU A 122 12.52 1.35 18.90
CA LEU A 122 12.91 2.60 19.55
C LEU A 122 12.20 2.84 20.88
N THR A 123 10.98 2.34 21.06
CA THR A 123 10.20 2.51 22.29
C THR A 123 10.50 1.47 23.35
N ARG A 124 11.11 0.32 23.00
CA ARG A 124 11.57 -0.71 23.95
C ARG A 124 12.92 -0.40 24.63
N ARG A 125 13.30 0.87 24.75
CA ARG A 125 14.45 1.32 25.55
C ARG A 125 14.01 2.17 26.72
#